data_AF-A0A2V4HHY4-F1
#
_entry.id   AF-A0A2V4HHY4-F1
#
_cell.length_a   1.000
_cell.length_b   1.000
_cell.length_c   1.000
_cell.angle_alpha   90.00
_cell.angle_beta   90.00
_cell.angle_gamma   90.00
#
_symmetry.space_group_name_H-M   'P 1'
#
loop_
_entity.id
_entity.type
_entity.pdbx_description
1 polymer ?
#
loop_
_entity_poly.entity_id
_entity_poly.type
_entity_poly.pdbx_seq_one_letter_code
_entity_poly.pdbx_strand_id
1 'polypeptide(L)'
;MVTAKKINVEAKMYSTTWDLWASVFAAIMGLFGLALFMTKPSVSINGTVITLTHGMFIFGLLTGAMFWALVEEVTRPRRSIVDLLVRFFGSMIIGGFIGAFIAYYFDWPQYVEVAAFAGNPAAMFLLIVTFLAFVAFLVVAAYMHNKTFIKHELMNSGQNR
;
A
#
# COMPACT_ATOMS: atom_id res chain seq x y z
N MET A 1 -0.97 39.14 -16.74
CA MET A 1 -2.19 38.30 -16.55
C MET A 1 -2.16 36.96 -17.28
N VAL A 2 -1.44 36.78 -18.39
CA VAL A 2 -1.36 35.49 -19.12
C VAL A 2 -0.65 34.38 -18.34
N THR A 3 0.23 34.73 -17.40
CA THR A 3 1.08 33.82 -16.63
C THR A 3 0.31 32.95 -15.63
N ALA A 4 -0.66 33.52 -14.91
CA ALA A 4 -1.45 32.78 -13.91
C ALA A 4 -2.40 31.76 -14.56
N LYS A 5 -2.96 32.09 -15.73
CA LYS A 5 -3.86 31.20 -16.47
C LYS A 5 -3.10 29.99 -17.04
N LYS A 6 -1.86 30.18 -17.51
CA LYS A 6 -1.00 29.09 -18.01
C LYS A 6 -0.59 28.10 -16.90
N ILE A 7 -0.18 28.63 -15.75
CA ILE A 7 0.15 27.82 -14.55
C ILE A 7 -1.06 26.98 -14.10
N ASN A 8 -2.27 27.56 -14.10
CA ASN A 8 -3.49 26.83 -13.73
C ASN A 8 -3.87 25.73 -14.72
N VAL A 9 -3.61 25.90 -16.02
CA VAL A 9 -3.90 24.87 -17.04
C VAL A 9 -2.88 23.74 -16.98
N GLU A 10 -1.60 24.05 -16.80
CA GLU A 10 -0.54 23.04 -16.62
C GLU A 10 -0.73 22.27 -15.32
N ALA A 11 -1.03 22.95 -14.20
CA ALA A 11 -1.40 22.29 -12.94
C ALA A 11 -2.60 21.35 -13.08
N LYS A 12 -3.62 21.76 -13.85
CA LYS A 12 -4.83 20.96 -14.09
C LYS A 12 -4.56 19.75 -14.98
N MET A 13 -3.75 19.88 -16.04
CA MET A 13 -3.36 18.74 -16.89
C MET A 13 -2.51 17.71 -16.14
N TYR A 14 -1.52 18.16 -15.36
CA TYR A 14 -0.67 17.24 -14.61
C TYR A 14 -1.44 16.58 -13.44
N SER A 15 -2.41 17.26 -12.83
CA SER A 15 -3.26 16.67 -11.78
C SER A 15 -4.06 15.44 -12.23
N THR A 16 -4.19 15.23 -13.54
CA THR A 16 -4.88 14.10 -14.16
C THR A 16 -3.97 12.99 -14.69
N THR A 17 -2.66 13.20 -14.78
CA THR A 17 -1.73 12.18 -15.33
C THR A 17 -1.13 11.35 -14.21
N TRP A 18 -1.33 10.03 -14.20
CA TRP A 18 -0.74 9.15 -13.19
C TRP A 18 0.77 8.98 -13.41
N ASP A 19 1.54 8.83 -12.32
CA ASP A 19 2.95 8.43 -12.43
C ASP A 19 3.02 6.97 -12.87
N LEU A 20 3.64 6.73 -14.03
CA LEU A 20 3.72 5.40 -14.64
C LEU A 20 4.46 4.41 -13.74
N TRP A 21 5.56 4.83 -13.10
CA TRP A 21 6.39 3.94 -12.28
C TRP A 21 5.70 3.58 -10.98
N ALA A 22 5.08 4.54 -10.30
CA ALA A 22 4.29 4.28 -9.11
C ALA A 22 3.09 3.37 -9.42
N SER A 23 2.45 3.55 -10.58
CA SER A 23 1.33 2.70 -11.02
C SER A 23 1.76 1.28 -11.36
N VAL A 24 2.84 1.11 -12.12
CA VAL A 24 3.41 -0.21 -12.44
C VAL A 24 3.87 -0.92 -11.17
N PHE A 25 4.52 -0.20 -10.27
CA PHE A 25 4.98 -0.74 -9.01
C PHE A 25 3.81 -1.18 -8.11
N ALA A 26 2.77 -0.36 -7.98
CA ALA A 26 1.54 -0.73 -7.28
C ALA A 26 0.87 -1.95 -7.91
N ALA A 27 0.86 -2.08 -9.23
CA ALA A 27 0.32 -3.27 -9.91
C ALA A 27 1.12 -4.54 -9.59
N ILE A 28 2.46 -4.47 -9.62
CA ILE A 28 3.34 -5.58 -9.25
C ILE A 28 3.10 -5.98 -7.79
N MET A 29 3.01 -5.02 -6.88
CA MET A 29 2.72 -5.29 -5.46
C MET A 29 1.32 -5.84 -5.24
N GLY A 30 0.33 -5.41 -6.03
CA GLY A 30 -1.02 -5.97 -6.03
C GLY A 30 -1.03 -7.44 -6.44
N LEU A 31 -0.30 -7.80 -7.50
CA LEU A 31 -0.14 -9.19 -7.95
C LEU A 31 0.59 -10.05 -6.91
N PHE A 32 1.63 -9.50 -6.29
CA PHE A 32 2.35 -10.17 -5.20
C PHE A 32 1.42 -10.43 -4.00
N GLY A 33 0.64 -9.43 -3.60
CA GLY A 33 -0.39 -9.59 -2.57
C GLY A 33 -1.41 -10.65 -2.96
N LEU A 34 -1.92 -10.64 -4.19
CA LEU A 34 -2.88 -11.64 -4.66
C LEU A 34 -2.32 -13.06 -4.53
N ALA A 35 -1.07 -13.28 -4.93
CA ALA A 35 -0.41 -14.58 -4.79
C ALA A 35 -0.35 -15.04 -3.32
N LEU A 36 -0.02 -14.14 -2.40
CA LEU A 36 -0.01 -14.44 -0.97
C LEU A 36 -1.40 -14.76 -0.40
N PHE A 37 -2.43 -13.98 -0.75
CA PHE A 37 -3.79 -14.21 -0.30
C PHE A 37 -4.41 -15.51 -0.83
N MET A 38 -3.92 -16.01 -1.97
CA MET A 38 -4.34 -17.29 -2.56
C MET A 38 -3.54 -18.49 -2.06
N THR A 39 -2.44 -18.26 -1.33
CA THR A 39 -1.61 -19.34 -0.81
C THR A 39 -2.27 -19.96 0.41
N LYS A 40 -2.49 -21.28 0.37
CA LYS A 40 -3.12 -22.02 1.47
C LYS A 40 -2.25 -21.93 2.74
N PRO A 41 -2.80 -21.57 3.91
CA PRO A 41 -2.07 -21.54 5.17
C PRO A 41 -1.46 -22.90 5.47
N SER A 42 -0.14 -22.93 5.69
CA SER A 42 0.51 -24.07 6.32
C SER A 42 0.43 -23.87 7.83
N VAL A 43 -0.10 -24.88 8.50
CA VAL A 43 -0.17 -24.93 9.96
C VAL A 43 0.92 -25.88 10.42
N SER A 44 1.92 -25.36 11.12
CA SER A 44 2.95 -26.18 11.76
C SER A 44 2.70 -26.20 13.27
N ILE A 45 2.62 -27.40 13.85
CA ILE A 45 2.48 -27.58 15.29
C ILE A 45 3.87 -27.94 15.83
N ASN A 46 4.50 -26.99 16.53
CA ASN A 46 5.76 -27.22 17.23
C ASN A 46 5.49 -27.24 18.74
N GLY A 47 5.24 -28.44 19.29
CA GLY A 47 4.85 -28.61 20.69
C GLY A 47 3.44 -28.05 20.96
N THR A 48 3.30 -27.10 21.88
CA THR A 48 2.04 -26.41 22.18
C THR A 48 1.77 -25.18 21.30
N VAL A 49 2.70 -24.81 20.41
CA VAL A 49 2.58 -23.60 19.59
C VAL A 49 2.08 -23.97 18.19
N ILE A 50 0.89 -23.47 17.84
CA ILE A 50 0.37 -23.48 16.48
C ILE A 50 1.00 -22.30 15.74
N THR A 51 1.90 -22.59 14.80
CA THR A 51 2.55 -21.58 13.96
C THR A 51 1.84 -21.52 12.60
N LEU A 52 1.23 -20.37 12.31
CA LEU A 52 0.65 -20.04 11.00
C LEU A 52 1.68 -19.28 10.18
N THR A 53 2.15 -19.90 9.09
CA THR A 53 3.41 -19.50 8.46
C THR A 53 3.33 -18.18 7.69
N HIS A 54 2.14 -17.70 7.29
CA HIS A 54 2.04 -16.43 6.55
C HIS A 54 0.83 -15.52 6.78
N GLY A 55 -0.19 -15.92 7.54
CA GLY A 55 -1.35 -15.05 7.76
C GLY A 55 -1.04 -13.72 8.45
N MET A 56 -0.01 -13.68 9.29
CA MET A 56 0.46 -12.43 9.90
C MET A 56 1.04 -11.46 8.85
N PHE A 57 1.67 -11.99 7.80
CA PHE A 57 2.20 -11.18 6.71
C PHE A 57 1.08 -10.58 5.86
N ILE A 58 -0.06 -11.26 5.69
CA ILE A 58 -1.20 -10.72 4.94
C ILE A 58 -1.69 -9.41 5.56
N PHE A 59 -1.93 -9.42 6.88
CA PHE A 59 -2.37 -8.22 7.58
C PHE A 59 -1.25 -7.18 7.67
N GLY A 60 0.00 -7.63 7.84
CA GLY A 60 1.18 -6.77 7.76
C GLY A 60 1.30 -6.03 6.42
N LEU A 61 1.05 -6.69 5.29
CA LEU A 61 1.07 -6.06 3.98
C LEU A 61 -0.02 -4.99 3.84
N LEU A 62 -1.23 -5.25 4.35
CA LEU A 62 -2.32 -4.29 4.37
C LEU A 62 -1.90 -3.00 5.09
N THR A 63 -1.33 -3.13 6.29
CA THR A 63 -0.92 -1.97 7.09
C THR A 63 0.33 -1.30 6.53
N GLY A 64 1.26 -2.07 5.96
CA GLY A 64 2.40 -1.54 5.21
C GLY A 64 1.95 -0.67 4.03
N ALA A 65 0.96 -1.12 3.25
CA ALA A 65 0.39 -0.35 2.15
C ALA A 65 -0.31 0.92 2.64
N MET A 66 -1.04 0.84 3.76
CA MET A 66 -1.63 2.02 4.41
C MET A 66 -0.56 3.04 4.82
N PHE A 67 0.54 2.58 5.43
CA PHE A 67 1.65 3.45 5.79
C PHE A 67 2.33 4.05 4.56
N TRP A 68 2.45 3.29 3.46
CA TRP A 68 3.01 3.82 2.23
C TRP A 68 2.13 4.94 1.66
N ALA A 69 0.81 4.77 1.65
CA ALA A 69 -0.12 5.82 1.27
C ALA A 69 0.03 7.08 2.12
N LEU A 70 0.16 6.93 3.45
CA LEU A 70 0.40 8.05 4.36
C LEU A 70 1.75 8.73 4.08
N VAL A 71 2.81 7.96 3.83
CA VAL A 71 4.13 8.50 3.52
C VAL A 71 4.10 9.29 2.22
N GLU A 72 3.45 8.81 1.17
CA GLU A 72 3.32 9.56 -0.10
C GLU A 72 2.47 10.84 0.04
N GLU A 73 1.57 10.89 1.02
CA GLU A 73 0.81 12.10 1.33
C GLU A 73 1.66 13.17 2.02
N VAL A 74 2.54 12.76 2.95
CA VAL A 74 3.26 13.71 3.81
C VAL A 74 4.68 14.03 3.35
N THR A 75 5.28 13.21 2.50
CA THR A 75 6.68 13.38 2.06
C THR A 75 6.80 13.90 0.63
N ARG A 76 7.81 14.75 0.38
CA ARG A 76 8.02 15.39 -0.93
C ARG A 76 8.58 14.39 -1.95
N PRO A 77 7.88 14.03 -3.05
CA PRO A 77 8.40 13.11 -4.05
C PRO A 77 9.58 13.71 -4.81
N ARG A 78 10.64 12.93 -5.00
CA ARG A 78 11.70 13.22 -5.97
C ARG A 78 11.49 12.32 -7.19
N ARG A 79 11.97 12.75 -8.36
CA ARG A 79 11.86 11.99 -9.63
C ARG A 79 12.65 10.67 -9.66
N SER A 80 13.26 10.25 -8.56
CA SER A 80 14.13 9.07 -8.53
C SER A 80 13.36 7.84 -8.09
N ILE A 81 13.50 6.74 -8.83
CA ILE A 81 12.95 5.44 -8.44
C ILE A 81 13.49 4.98 -7.07
N VAL A 82 14.72 5.36 -6.70
CA VAL A 82 15.30 5.03 -5.39
C VAL A 82 14.51 5.67 -4.26
N ASP A 83 14.02 6.89 -4.47
CA ASP A 83 13.27 7.63 -3.47
C ASP A 83 11.85 7.06 -3.27
N LEU A 84 11.24 6.54 -4.35
CA LEU A 84 10.02 5.73 -4.27
C LEU A 84 10.26 4.44 -3.48
N LEU A 85 11.35 3.70 -3.80
CA LEU A 85 11.67 2.43 -3.15
C LEU A 85 11.97 2.61 -1.64
N VAL A 86 12.74 3.63 -1.26
CA VAL A 86 13.04 3.89 0.15
C VAL A 86 11.78 4.16 0.96
N ARG A 87 10.86 4.95 0.41
CA ARG A 87 9.57 5.23 1.06
C ARG A 87 8.69 4.01 1.16
N PHE A 88 8.60 3.25 0.06
CA PHE A 88 7.85 2.01 0.05
C PHE A 88 8.41 1.05 1.10
N PHE A 89 9.69 0.64 0.99
CA PHE A 89 10.28 -0.33 1.92
C PHE A 89 10.30 0.17 3.37
N GLY A 90 10.58 1.45 3.60
CA GLY A 90 10.49 2.03 4.94
C GLY A 90 9.08 1.93 5.53
N SER A 91 8.06 2.22 4.73
CA SER A 91 6.66 2.10 5.13
C SER A 91 6.24 0.64 5.35
N MET A 92 6.70 -0.27 4.49
CA MET A 92 6.41 -1.69 4.59
C MET A 92 7.06 -2.31 5.83
N ILE A 93 8.27 -1.89 6.20
CA ILE A 93 8.92 -2.34 7.43
C ILE A 93 8.11 -1.86 8.64
N ILE A 94 7.89 -0.55 8.77
CA ILE A 94 7.22 0.02 9.95
C ILE A 94 5.77 -0.44 10.04
N GLY A 95 4.99 -0.22 8.99
CA GLY A 95 3.58 -0.61 8.94
C GLY A 95 3.40 -2.12 8.97
N GLY A 96 4.27 -2.87 8.29
CA GLY A 96 4.23 -4.33 8.28
C GLY A 96 4.50 -4.95 9.64
N PHE A 97 5.47 -4.44 10.40
CA PHE A 97 5.70 -4.90 11.78
C PHE A 97 4.51 -4.61 12.69
N ILE A 98 3.94 -3.39 12.62
CA ILE A 98 2.76 -3.02 13.41
C ILE A 98 1.58 -3.93 13.05
N GLY A 99 1.34 -4.13 11.76
CA GLY A 99 0.30 -5.01 11.26
C GLY A 99 0.43 -6.46 11.68
N ALA A 100 1.62 -7.02 11.49
CA ALA A 100 1.91 -8.39 11.88
C ALA A 100 1.74 -8.57 13.39
N PHE A 101 2.16 -7.59 14.20
CA PHE A 101 1.94 -7.61 15.65
C PHE A 101 0.46 -7.58 16.03
N ILE A 102 -0.34 -6.73 15.39
CA ILE A 102 -1.80 -6.69 15.59
C ILE A 102 -2.43 -8.04 15.20
N ALA A 103 -2.07 -8.58 14.04
CA ALA A 103 -2.60 -9.85 13.56
C ALA A 103 -2.23 -11.02 14.47
N TYR A 104 -1.01 -11.01 15.03
CA TYR A 104 -0.58 -11.96 16.04
C TYR A 104 -1.41 -11.82 17.32
N TYR A 105 -1.56 -10.61 17.85
CA TYR A 105 -2.26 -10.37 19.11
C TYR A 105 -3.75 -10.76 19.07
N PHE A 106 -4.41 -10.61 17.92
CA PHE A 106 -5.82 -10.96 17.72
C PHE A 106 -6.04 -12.35 17.10
N ASP A 107 -4.98 -13.16 16.93
CA ASP A 107 -5.05 -14.46 16.26
C ASP A 107 -5.76 -14.40 14.89
N TRP A 108 -5.60 -13.27 14.17
CA TRP A 108 -6.27 -13.01 12.90
C TRP A 108 -6.07 -14.14 11.87
N PRO A 109 -4.88 -14.73 11.72
CA PRO A 109 -4.67 -15.85 10.80
C PRO A 109 -5.60 -17.04 11.08
N GLN A 110 -5.85 -17.36 12.34
CA GLN A 110 -6.68 -18.49 12.72
C GLN A 110 -8.17 -18.20 12.45
N TYR A 111 -8.63 -17.00 12.78
CA TYR A 111 -10.04 -16.63 12.66
C TYR A 111 -10.47 -16.22 11.26
N VAL A 112 -9.53 -15.77 10.42
CA VAL A 112 -9.83 -15.27 9.07
C VAL A 112 -9.25 -16.18 8.01
N GLU A 113 -7.94 -16.39 8.00
CA GLU A 113 -7.30 -17.13 6.92
C GLU A 113 -7.66 -18.62 6.97
N VAL A 114 -7.38 -19.31 8.09
CA VAL A 114 -7.69 -20.74 8.24
C VAL A 114 -9.19 -21.00 8.07
N ALA A 115 -10.03 -20.17 8.70
CA ALA A 115 -11.47 -20.29 8.58
C ALA A 115 -11.97 -20.08 7.14
N ALA A 116 -11.39 -19.14 6.38
CA ALA A 116 -11.73 -18.92 4.98
C ALA A 116 -11.42 -20.16 4.12
N PHE A 117 -10.23 -20.75 4.30
CA PHE A 117 -9.84 -21.98 3.60
C PHE A 117 -10.61 -23.23 4.06
N ALA A 118 -11.20 -23.21 5.25
CA ALA A 118 -12.14 -24.21 5.73
C ALA A 118 -13.57 -24.02 5.17
N GLY A 119 -13.81 -22.97 4.37
CA GLY A 119 -15.10 -22.70 3.73
C GLY A 119 -16.06 -21.84 4.55
N ASN A 120 -15.59 -21.14 5.60
CA ASN A 120 -16.43 -20.21 6.35
C ASN A 120 -16.73 -18.94 5.50
N PRO A 121 -18.00 -18.64 5.15
CA PRO A 121 -18.32 -17.52 4.27
C PRO A 121 -17.96 -16.14 4.83
N ALA A 122 -18.11 -15.93 6.14
CA ALA A 122 -17.78 -14.67 6.79
C ALA A 122 -16.27 -14.41 6.77
N ALA A 123 -15.48 -15.45 7.03
CA ALA A 123 -14.02 -15.37 6.97
C ALA A 123 -13.53 -15.13 5.54
N MET A 124 -14.12 -15.80 4.54
CA MET A 124 -13.83 -15.54 3.12
C MET A 124 -14.14 -14.10 2.73
N PHE A 125 -15.30 -13.57 3.14
CA PHE A 125 -15.66 -12.18 2.90
C PHE A 125 -14.64 -11.22 3.51
N LEU A 126 -14.26 -11.43 4.77
CA LEU A 126 -13.27 -10.59 5.44
C LEU A 126 -11.90 -10.65 4.77
N LEU A 127 -11.46 -11.83 4.32
CA LEU A 127 -10.21 -12.00 3.57
C LEU A 127 -10.25 -11.24 2.23
N ILE A 128 -11.37 -11.31 1.50
CA ILE A 128 -11.58 -10.56 0.25
C ILE A 128 -11.56 -9.05 0.51
N VAL A 129 -12.29 -8.57 1.52
CA VAL A 129 -12.31 -7.14 1.86
C VAL A 129 -10.94 -6.65 2.28
N THR A 130 -10.18 -7.47 3.02
CA THR A 130 -8.79 -7.18 3.40
C THR A 130 -7.91 -7.03 2.15
N PHE A 131 -8.07 -7.91 1.15
CA PHE A 131 -7.36 -7.80 -0.12
C PHE A 131 -7.74 -6.55 -0.91
N LEU A 132 -9.04 -6.25 -1.00
CA LEU A 132 -9.52 -5.04 -1.69
C LEU A 132 -9.02 -3.78 -1.01
N ALA A 133 -8.99 -3.74 0.32
CA ALA A 133 -8.42 -2.63 1.08
C ALA A 133 -6.92 -2.47 0.81
N PHE A 134 -6.17 -3.57 0.76
CA PHE A 134 -4.74 -3.56 0.40
C PHE A 134 -4.53 -2.94 -0.99
N VAL A 135 -5.29 -3.40 -2.00
CA VAL A 135 -5.22 -2.83 -3.36
C VAL A 135 -5.61 -1.35 -3.36
N ALA A 136 -6.66 -0.97 -2.63
CA ALA A 136 -7.07 0.43 -2.52
C ALA A 136 -5.96 1.31 -1.94
N PHE A 137 -5.24 0.86 -0.91
CA PHE A 137 -4.11 1.61 -0.37
C PHE A 137 -2.94 1.72 -1.35
N LEU A 138 -2.62 0.67 -2.11
CA LEU A 138 -1.61 0.76 -3.17
C LEU A 138 -1.98 1.79 -4.24
N VAL A 139 -3.25 1.79 -4.66
CA VAL A 139 -3.78 2.75 -5.65
C VAL A 139 -3.73 4.17 -5.10
N VAL A 140 -4.12 4.37 -3.84
CA VAL A 140 -4.04 5.68 -3.17
C VAL A 140 -2.58 6.14 -3.07
N ALA A 141 -1.65 5.27 -2.68
CA ALA A 141 -0.23 5.61 -2.61
C ALA A 141 0.32 6.04 -3.97
N ALA A 142 0.03 5.27 -5.04
CA ALA A 142 0.45 5.61 -6.40
C ALA A 142 -0.17 6.94 -6.88
N TYR A 143 -1.43 7.20 -6.56
CA TYR A 143 -2.10 8.46 -6.87
C TYR A 143 -1.45 9.65 -6.12
N MET A 144 -1.19 9.47 -4.82
CA MET A 144 -0.60 10.52 -3.98
C MET A 144 0.84 10.84 -4.39
N HIS A 145 1.62 9.84 -4.81
CA HIS A 145 2.97 10.05 -5.33
C HIS A 145 2.99 11.11 -6.45
N ASN A 146 2.04 11.01 -7.40
CA ASN A 146 1.92 11.98 -8.48
C ASN A 146 1.40 13.36 -8.01
N LYS A 147 0.35 13.38 -7.19
CA LYS A 147 -0.26 14.63 -6.71
C LYS A 147 0.71 15.47 -5.88
N THR A 148 1.46 14.83 -4.99
CA THR A 148 2.42 15.52 -4.11
C THR A 148 3.61 16.05 -4.92
N PHE A 149 4.03 15.33 -5.97
CA PHE A 149 5.09 15.78 -6.88
C PHE A 149 4.72 17.09 -7.57
N ILE A 150 3.53 17.15 -8.17
CA ILE A 150 3.03 18.32 -8.91
C ILE A 150 2.87 19.52 -7.98
N LYS A 151 2.31 19.30 -6.79
CA LYS A 151 2.15 20.36 -5.78
C LYS A 151 3.49 21.03 -5.48
N HIS A 152 4.57 20.25 -5.36
CA HIS A 152 5.90 20.80 -5.09
C HIS A 152 6.54 21.50 -6.28
N GLU A 153 6.40 21.00 -7.50
CA GLU A 153 6.93 21.68 -8.69
C GLU A 153 6.24 23.03 -8.94
N LEU A 154 4.93 23.10 -8.72
CA LEU A 154 4.16 24.36 -8.86
C LEU A 154 4.56 25.39 -7.81
N MET A 155 4.79 24.98 -6.56
CA MET A 155 5.25 25.89 -5.51
C MET A 155 6.65 26.45 -5.81
N ASN A 156 7.57 25.62 -6.31
CA ASN A 156 8.94 26.05 -6.63
C ASN A 156 9.00 26.94 -7.88
N SER A 157 8.16 26.70 -8.90
CA SER A 157 8.10 27.53 -10.11
C SER A 157 7.42 28.89 -9.87
N GLY A 158 6.56 28.99 -8.85
CA GLY A 158 5.96 30.25 -8.39
C GLY A 158 6.88 31.14 -7.56
N GLN A 159 7.90 30.57 -6.89
CA GLN A 159 8.85 31.34 -6.08
C GLN A 159 10.02 31.94 -6.89
N ASN A 160 10.27 31.43 -8.10
CA ASN A 160 11.36 31.87 -8.98
C ASN A 160 10.92 32.90 -10.06
N ARG A 161 9.79 33.57 -9.86
CA ARG A 161 9.26 34.65 -10.72
C ARG A 161 8.91 35.87 -9.88
#